data_AF-A0A1Q9HFE1-F1
#
_entry.id   AF-A0A1Q9HFE1-F1
#
_cell.length_a   1.000
_cell.length_b   1.000
_cell.length_c   1.000
_cell.angle_alpha   90.00
_cell.angle_beta   90.00
_cell.angle_gamma   90.00
#
_symmetry.space_group_name_H-M   'P 1'
#
loop_
_entity.id
_entity.type
_entity.pdbx_description
1 polymer ?
#
loop_
_entity_poly.entity_id
_entity_poly.type
_entity_poly.pdbx_seq_one_letter_code
_entity_poly.pdbx_strand_id
1 'polypeptide(L)' 'MALALATQLDISLPIEVVDIAFDDELFSRYGVTIPVLSYGESELNWPFELEQLQIWLENNGITYHK' A
#
# COMPACT_ATOMS: atom_id res chain seq x y z
N MET A 1 0.62 -6.13 10.08
CA MET A 1 -0.47 -5.45 9.33
C MET A 1 0.20 -4.43 8.42
N ALA A 2 -0.08 -4.40 7.11
CA ALA A 2 0.69 -3.58 6.15
C ALA A 2 0.80 -2.10 6.49
N LEU A 3 -0.27 -1.50 7.05
CA LEU A 3 -0.24 -0.11 7.50
C LEU A 3 0.87 0.16 8.53
N ALA A 4 1.13 -0.81 9.42
CA ALA A 4 2.20 -0.69 10.41
C ALA A 4 3.59 -0.64 9.77
N LEU A 5 3.79 -1.37 8.66
CA LEU A 5 5.06 -1.34 7.89
C LEU A 5 5.20 0.00 7.18
N ALA A 6 4.13 0.52 6.58
CA ALA A 6 4.11 1.83 5.94
C ALA A 6 4.41 2.96 6.94
N THR A 7 3.84 2.91 8.15
CA THR A 7 4.14 3.89 9.21
C THR A 7 5.56 3.75 9.78
N GLN A 8 6.16 2.56 9.74
CA GLN A 8 7.55 2.37 10.16
C GLN A 8 8.55 3.00 9.20
N LEU A 9 8.18 3.16 7.92
CA LEU A 9 9.06 3.68 6.88
C LEU A 9 9.02 5.22 6.77
N ASP A 10 8.33 5.92 7.68
CA ASP A 10 8.16 7.39 7.67
C ASP A 10 8.05 7.95 6.24
N ILE A 11 7.06 7.41 5.51
CA ILE A 11 6.86 7.72 4.09
C ILE A 11 6.60 9.22 3.97
N SER A 12 7.43 9.90 3.19
CA SER A 12 7.39 11.36 3.04
C SER A 12 6.15 11.83 2.25
N LEU A 13 5.45 10.90 1.59
CA LEU A 13 4.20 11.15 0.88
C LEU A 13 2.98 10.99 1.80
N PRO A 14 1.91 11.79 1.58
CA PRO A 14 0.65 11.60 2.27
C PRO A 14 0.06 10.23 1.90
N ILE A 15 -0.16 9.39 2.91
CA ILE A 15 -0.85 8.10 2.76
C ILE A 15 -2.34 8.34 2.91
N GLU A 16 -3.10 8.08 1.86
CA GLU A 16 -4.57 8.08 1.92
C GLU A 16 -5.06 6.66 2.23
N VAL A 17 -5.82 6.53 3.33
CA VAL A 17 -6.45 5.26 3.69
C VAL A 17 -7.88 5.29 3.16
N VAL A 18 -8.14 4.49 2.13
CA VAL A 18 -9.47 4.34 1.53
C VAL A 18 -10.15 3.10 2.12
N ASP A 19 -11.32 3.29 2.72
CA ASP A 19 -12.16 2.19 3.16
C ASP A 19 -13.02 1.69 1.99
N ILE A 20 -12.78 0.45 1.58
CA ILE A 20 -13.47 -0.17 0.45
C ILE A 20 -14.76 -0.88 0.88
N ALA A 21 -15.11 -0.91 2.17
CA ALA A 21 -16.25 -1.68 2.68
C ALA A 21 -17.61 -1.22 2.11
N PHE A 22 -17.70 0.02 1.61
CA PHE A 22 -18.91 0.61 1.04
C PHE A 22 -18.84 0.80 -0.48
N ASP A 23 -17.74 0.39 -1.11
CA ASP A 23 -17.54 0.48 -2.55
C ASP A 23 -17.51 -0.93 -3.14
N ASP A 24 -18.61 -1.34 -3.77
CA ASP A 24 -18.78 -2.69 -4.30
C ASP A 24 -17.74 -3.05 -5.38
N GLU A 25 -17.25 -2.09 -6.16
CA GLU A 25 -16.21 -2.34 -7.17
C GLU A 25 -14.86 -2.61 -6.51
N LEU A 26 -14.46 -1.76 -5.56
CA LEU A 26 -13.23 -1.94 -4.80
C LEU A 26 -13.30 -3.17 -3.89
N PHE A 27 -14.44 -3.44 -3.27
CA PHE A 27 -14.67 -4.62 -2.45
C PHE A 27 -14.59 -5.89 -3.29
N SER A 28 -15.18 -5.91 -4.49
CA SER A 28 -15.08 -7.07 -5.39
C SER A 28 -13.65 -7.28 -5.90
N ARG A 29 -12.88 -6.22 -6.10
CA ARG A 29 -11.50 -6.29 -6.62
C ARG A 29 -10.47 -6.64 -5.54
N TYR A 30 -10.61 -6.06 -4.34
CA TYR A 30 -9.60 -6.10 -3.28
C TYR A 30 -10.07 -6.77 -1.99
N GLY A 31 -11.35 -7.10 -1.83
CA GLY A 31 -11.92 -7.60 -0.57
C GLY A 31 -11.25 -8.86 -0.01
N VAL A 32 -10.50 -9.61 -0.82
CA VAL A 32 -9.71 -10.79 -0.41
C VAL A 32 -8.20 -10.52 -0.30
N THR A 33 -7.69 -9.43 -0.87
CA THR A 33 -6.27 -9.06 -0.90
C THR A 33 -5.93 -7.83 -0.06
N ILE A 34 -6.91 -7.21 0.60
CA ILE A 34 -6.64 -6.12 1.56
C ILE A 34 -5.74 -6.61 2.70
N PRO A 35 -4.72 -5.83 3.09
CA PRO A 35 -4.43 -4.47 2.64
C PRO A 35 -3.64 -4.38 1.31
N VAL A 36 -4.06 -3.50 0.41
CA VAL A 36 -3.40 -3.21 -0.88
C VAL A 36 -2.85 -1.79 -0.87
N LEU A 37 -1.62 -1.60 -1.36
CA LEU A 37 -1.07 -0.28 -1.63
C LEU A 37 -1.16 0.02 -3.12
N SER A 38 -1.64 1.19 -3.48
CA SER A 38 -1.76 1.63 -4.87
C SER A 38 -1.10 2.99 -5.02
N TYR A 39 -0.31 3.16 -6.09
CA TYR A 39 0.29 4.43 -6.47
C TYR A 39 0.33 4.53 -7.99
N GLY A 40 -0.52 5.39 -8.54
CA GLY A 40 -0.68 5.52 -10.00
C GLY A 40 -1.13 4.21 -10.63
N GLU A 41 -0.28 3.63 -11.49
CA GLU A 41 -0.52 2.34 -12.15
C GLU A 41 0.11 1.14 -11.40
N SER A 42 0.80 1.39 -10.29
CA SER A 42 1.46 0.35 -9.51
C SER A 42 0.61 -0.07 -8.32
N GLU A 43 0.46 -1.38 -8.12
CA GLU A 43 -0.28 -1.96 -7.01
C GLU A 43 0.58 -3.02 -6.31
N LEU A 44 0.67 -2.96 -4.98
CA LEU A 44 1.29 -3.96 -4.14
C LEU A 44 0.21 -4.66 -3.31
N ASN A 45 -0.09 -5.89 -3.71
CA ASN A 45 -1.12 -6.72 -3.07
C ASN A 45 -0.53 -7.51 -1.90
N TRP A 46 -1.28 -7.64 -0.82
CA TRP A 46 -0.94 -8.56 0.27
C TRP A 46 -0.97 -10.02 -0.23
N PRO A 47 -0.11 -10.92 0.29
CA PRO A 47 0.94 -10.70 1.30
C PRO A 47 2.24 -10.14 0.72
N PHE A 48 2.84 -9.19 1.45
CA PHE A 48 4.19 -8.69 1.14
C PHE A 48 5.02 -8.43 2.40
N GLU A 49 6.34 -8.54 2.22
CA GLU A 49 7.34 -8.27 3.26
C GLU A 49 7.87 -6.82 3.20
N LEU A 50 8.57 -6.39 4.25
CA LEU A 50 9.13 -5.02 4.33
C LEU A 50 10.07 -4.72 3.15
N GLU A 51 10.90 -5.68 2.73
CA GLU A 51 11.80 -5.53 1.58
C GLU A 51 11.03 -5.33 0.27
N GLN A 52 9.91 -6.05 0.09
CA GLN A 52 9.06 -5.88 -1.09
C GLN A 52 8.38 -4.51 -1.10
N LEU A 53 7.96 -4.03 0.08
CA LEU A 53 7.44 -2.68 0.24
C LEU A 53 8.50 -1.62 -0.12
N GLN A 54 9.73 -1.76 0.37
CA GLN A 54 10.83 -0.86 0.06
C GLN A 54 11.13 -0.81 -1.44
N ILE A 55 11.27 -1.97 -2.08
CA ILE A 55 11.49 -2.05 -3.53
C ILE A 55 10.33 -1.42 -4.29
N TRP A 56 9.09 -1.64 -3.86
CA TRP A 56 7.91 -1.04 -4.48
C TRP A 56 7.91 0.49 -4.34
N LEU A 57 8.24 1.02 -3.15
CA LEU A 57 8.37 2.47 -2.93
C LEU A 57 9.46 3.05 -3.84
N GLU A 58 10.63 2.42 -3.92
CA GLU A 58 11.73 2.85 -4.79
C GLU A 58 11.35 2.84 -6.28
N ASN A 59 10.71 1.78 -6.75
CA ASN A 59 10.25 1.66 -8.14
C ASN A 59 9.23 2.75 -8.50
N ASN A 60 8.44 3.21 -7.52
CA ASN A 60 7.47 4.28 -7.69
C ASN A 60 8.06 5.68 -7.43
N GLY A 61 9.35 5.79 -7.11
CA GLY A 61 10.00 7.06 -6.78
C GLY A 61 9.53 7.67 -5.46
N ILE A 62 8.95 6.85 -4.58
CA ILE A 62 8.44 7.27 -3.27
C ILE A 62 9.61 7.27 -2.28
N THR A 63 9.90 8.45 -1.74
CA THR A 63 10.93 8.58 -0.70
C THR A 63 10.36 8.21 0.67
N TYR A 64 11.10 7.40 1.40
CA TYR A 64 10.75 6.93 2.74
C TYR A 64 11.99 7.02 3.64
N HIS A 65 11.80 7.37 4.91
CA HIS A 65 12.89 7.56 5.87
C HIS A 65 12.85 6.44 6.94
N LYS A 66 13.95 5.69 7.02
CA LYS A 66 14.12 4.55 7.94
C LYS A 66 14.49 5.00 9.35
#